data_AF-W7DE78-F1
#
_entry.id   AF-W7DE78-F1
#
_cell.length_a   1.000
_cell.length_b   1.000
_cell.length_c   1.000
_cell.angle_alpha   90.00
_cell.angle_beta   90.00
_cell.angle_gamma   90.00
#
_symmetry.space_group_name_H-M   'P 1'
#
loop_
_entity.id
_entity.type
_entity.pdbx_description
1 polymer ?
#
loop_
_entity_poly.entity_id
_entity_poly.type
_entity_poly.pdbx_seq_one_letter_code
_entity_poly.pdbx_strand_id
1 'polypeptide(L)'
;MENRKRRLEETAYNYILAQISSGTLKPGDFVNQRELADTLNMSRTPIKSALSQLAGEGYIRILPYNGTFVAYKHEAFGNGEDRL
;
A
#
# COMPACT_ATOMS: atom_id res chain seq x y z
N MET A 1 23.90 5.30 3.45
CA MET A 1 23.00 4.14 3.23
C MET A 1 21.53 4.53 3.09
N GLU A 2 21.10 5.66 3.69
CA GLU A 2 19.74 6.25 3.60
C GLU A 2 19.13 6.30 2.18
N ASN A 3 19.90 6.75 1.19
CA ASN A 3 19.40 6.97 -0.18
C ASN A 3 18.99 5.68 -0.90
N ARG A 4 19.61 4.54 -0.57
CA ARG A 4 19.24 3.25 -1.15
C ARG A 4 17.89 2.80 -0.61
N LYS A 5 17.67 2.94 0.69
CA LYS A 5 16.41 2.57 1.35
C LYS A 5 15.24 3.37 0.75
N ARG A 6 15.37 4.70 0.67
CA ARG A 6 14.33 5.56 0.07
C ARG A 6 14.00 5.17 -1.37
N ARG A 7 15.01 4.84 -2.19
CA ARG A 7 14.77 4.38 -3.57
C ARG A 7 13.99 3.06 -3.63
N LEU A 8 14.28 2.11 -2.75
CA LEU A 8 13.55 0.84 -2.68
C LEU A 8 12.10 1.04 -2.22
N GLU A 9 11.89 1.94 -1.24
CA GLU A 9 10.56 2.34 -0.78
C GLU A 9 9.75 2.97 -1.90
N GLU A 10 10.33 3.94 -2.62
CA GLU A 10 9.69 4.62 -3.75
C GLU A 10 9.39 3.64 -4.91
N THR A 11 10.30 2.72 -5.19
CA THR A 11 10.09 1.69 -6.22
C THR A 11 8.93 0.78 -5.84
N ALA A 12 8.87 0.32 -4.60
CA ALA A 12 7.77 -0.50 -4.10
C ALA A 12 6.44 0.26 -4.13
N TYR A 13 6.44 1.53 -3.72
CA TYR A 13 5.27 2.41 -3.77
C TYR A 13 4.73 2.51 -5.20
N ASN A 14 5.58 2.90 -6.15
CA ASN A 14 5.19 3.10 -7.54
C ASN A 14 4.68 1.81 -8.18
N TYR A 15 5.31 0.67 -7.87
CA TYR A 15 4.87 -0.63 -8.34
C TYR A 15 3.44 -0.94 -7.87
N ILE A 16 3.18 -0.85 -6.56
CA ILE A 16 1.86 -1.18 -5.98
C ILE A 16 0.80 -0.21 -6.49
N LEU A 17 1.10 1.09 -6.57
CA LEU A 17 0.18 2.09 -7.10
C LEU A 17 -0.16 1.83 -8.57
N ALA A 18 0.81 1.40 -9.38
CA ALA A 18 0.57 1.02 -10.77
C ALA A 18 -0.34 -0.22 -10.88
N GLN A 19 -0.19 -1.20 -9.99
CA GLN A 19 -1.07 -2.38 -9.95
C GLN A 19 -2.52 -2.00 -9.58
N ILE A 20 -2.70 -1.08 -8.63
CA ILE A 20 -4.03 -0.57 -8.25
C ILE A 20 -4.62 0.26 -9.40
N SER A 21 -3.84 1.16 -9.98
CA SER A 21 -4.29 2.05 -11.07
C SER A 21 -4.61 1.31 -12.36
N SER A 22 -3.91 0.20 -12.64
CA SER A 22 -4.21 -0.68 -13.77
C SER A 22 -5.42 -1.60 -13.54
N GLY A 23 -5.96 -1.64 -12.31
CA GLY A 23 -7.05 -2.54 -11.93
C GLY A 23 -6.62 -4.00 -11.75
N THR A 24 -5.30 -4.28 -11.74
CA THR A 24 -4.76 -5.60 -11.41
C THR A 24 -5.02 -5.94 -9.95
N LEU A 25 -4.83 -4.95 -9.07
CA LEU A 25 -5.22 -4.99 -7.67
C LEU A 25 -6.53 -4.22 -7.50
N LYS A 26 -7.60 -4.92 -7.14
CA LYS A 26 -8.93 -4.34 -6.95
C LYS A 26 -9.18 -4.07 -5.48
N PRO A 27 -9.99 -3.08 -5.13
CA PRO A 27 -10.32 -2.83 -3.74
C PRO A 27 -11.03 -4.01 -3.09
N GLY A 28 -10.63 -4.30 -1.85
CA GLY A 28 -10.94 -5.55 -1.16
C GLY A 28 -9.92 -6.66 -1.39
N ASP A 29 -9.06 -6.59 -2.42
CA ASP A 29 -8.04 -7.60 -2.65
C ASP A 29 -7.00 -7.58 -1.54
N PHE A 30 -6.54 -8.78 -1.18
CA PHE A 30 -5.47 -8.97 -0.23
C PHE A 30 -4.12 -8.65 -0.88
N VAL A 31 -3.35 -7.79 -0.22
CA VAL A 31 -2.01 -7.39 -0.64
C VAL A 31 -0.99 -8.19 0.18
N ASN A 32 -0.42 -9.21 -0.46
CA ASN A 32 0.56 -10.06 0.18
C ASN A 32 1.95 -9.43 0.19
N GLN A 33 2.38 -8.96 1.36
CA GLN A 33 3.72 -8.37 1.56
C GLN A 33 4.86 -9.29 1.15
N ARG A 34 4.70 -10.60 1.36
CA ARG A 34 5.73 -11.58 1.02
C ARG A 34 5.86 -11.70 -0.50
N GLU A 35 4.74 -11.81 -1.21
CA GLU A 35 4.77 -11.88 -2.68
C GLU A 35 5.31 -10.60 -3.30
N LEU A 36 4.98 -9.43 -2.75
CA LEU A 36 5.57 -8.16 -3.20
C LEU A 36 7.08 -8.12 -2.96
N ALA A 37 7.55 -8.60 -1.81
CA ALA A 37 8.97 -8.68 -1.47
C ALA A 37 9.73 -9.61 -2.43
N ASP A 38 9.18 -10.80 -2.70
CA ASP A 38 9.73 -11.75 -3.66
C ASP A 38 9.73 -11.18 -5.10
N THR A 39 8.61 -10.59 -5.54
CA THR A 39 8.46 -10.02 -6.89
C THR A 39 9.44 -8.88 -7.15
N LEU A 40 9.63 -8.01 -6.16
CA LEU A 40 10.54 -6.86 -6.27
C LEU A 40 11.98 -7.21 -5.87
N ASN A 41 12.23 -8.44 -5.40
CA ASN A 41 13.50 -8.90 -4.84
C ASN A 41 14.02 -7.95 -3.74
N MET A 42 13.12 -7.55 -2.83
CA MET A 42 13.38 -6.60 -1.74
C MET A 42 13.10 -7.23 -0.38
N SER A 43 13.67 -6.66 0.68
CA SER A 43 13.30 -7.04 2.04
C SER A 43 11.91 -6.51 2.41
N ARG A 44 11.30 -7.06 3.46
CA ARG A 44 9.95 -6.65 3.90
C ARG A 44 9.90 -5.21 4.43
N THR A 45 11.04 -4.65 4.85
CA THR A 45 11.12 -3.30 5.42
C THR A 45 10.69 -2.21 4.42
N PRO A 46 11.29 -2.08 3.22
CA PRO A 46 10.85 -1.08 2.24
C PRO A 46 9.42 -1.33 1.73
N ILE A 47 9.00 -2.58 1.58
CA ILE A 47 7.62 -2.93 1.21
C ILE A 47 6.63 -2.42 2.25
N LYS A 48 6.93 -2.65 3.54
CA LYS A 48 6.09 -2.17 4.64
C LYS A 48 6.00 -0.64 4.66
N SER A 49 7.12 0.06 4.50
CA SER A 49 7.12 1.53 4.43
C SER A 49 6.24 2.04 3.28
N ALA A 50 6.37 1.46 2.08
CA ALA A 50 5.58 1.82 0.92
C ALA A 50 4.08 1.57 1.13
N LEU A 51 3.71 0.43 1.71
CA LEU A 51 2.31 0.13 2.06
C LEU A 51 1.76 1.08 3.12
N SER A 52 2.57 1.45 4.12
CA SER A 52 2.18 2.45 5.12
C SER A 52 1.94 3.82 4.49
N GLN A 53 2.75 4.22 3.51
CA GLN A 53 2.54 5.45 2.76
C GLN A 53 1.25 5.41 1.94
N LEU A 54 1.03 4.34 1.17
CA LEU A 54 -0.21 4.13 0.41
C LEU A 54 -1.45 4.08 1.30
N ALA A 55 -1.30 3.58 2.53
CA ALA A 55 -2.38 3.58 3.51
C ALA A 55 -2.70 4.99 4.03
N GLY A 56 -1.68 5.83 4.25
CA GLY A 56 -1.88 7.24 4.58
C GLY A 56 -2.59 8.03 3.47
N GLU A 57 -2.47 7.58 2.22
CA GLU A 57 -3.14 8.16 1.06
C GLU A 57 -4.50 7.53 0.73
N GLY A 58 -4.91 6.48 1.45
CA GLY A 58 -6.21 5.82 1.27
C GLY A 58 -6.28 4.80 0.12
N TYR A 59 -5.15 4.43 -0.50
CA TYR A 59 -5.12 3.34 -1.50
C TYR A 59 -5.04 1.95 -0.88
N ILE A 60 -4.62 1.87 0.38
CA ILE A 60 -4.41 0.61 1.10
C ILE A 60 -5.03 0.72 2.51
N ARG A 61 -5.56 -0.39 3.02
CA ARG A 61 -5.97 -0.55 4.41
C ARG A 61 -5.13 -1.61 5.09
N ILE A 62 -4.47 -1.24 6.18
CA ILE A 62 -3.68 -2.17 6.99
C ILE A 62 -4.54 -2.54 8.20
N LEU A 63 -4.97 -3.80 8.25
CA LEU A 63 -5.72 -4.34 9.38
C LEU A 63 -4.76 -5.10 10.31
N PRO A 64 -4.72 -4.79 11.62
CA PRO A 64 -3.94 -5.57 12.56
C PRO A 64 -4.42 -7.02 12.54
N TYR A 65 -3.47 -7.96 12.51
CA TYR A 65 -3.68 -9.43 12.44
C TYR A 65 -4.30 -9.98 11.14
N ASN A 66 -5.09 -9.19 10.42
CA ASN A 66 -5.76 -9.62 9.18
C ASN A 66 -4.95 -9.31 7.91
N GLY A 67 -3.92 -8.46 8.00
CA GLY A 67 -3.01 -8.17 6.89
C GLY A 67 -3.35 -6.87 6.15
N THR A 68 -3.02 -6.80 4.86
CA THR A 68 -3.08 -5.57 4.07
C THR A 68 -4.04 -5.75 2.91
N PHE A 69 -4.89 -4.77 2.65
CA PHE A 69 -5.93 -4.82 1.63
C PHE A 69 -5.93 -3.56 0.78
N VAL A 70 -6.36 -3.65 -0.47
CA VAL A 70 -6.55 -2.48 -1.33
C VAL A 70 -7.81 -1.73 -0.92
N ALA A 71 -7.72 -0.40 -0.84
CA ALA A 71 -8.84 0.50 -0.55
C ALA A 71 -9.09 1.44 -1.75
N TYR A 72 -10.33 1.88 -1.93
CA TYR A 72 -10.62 2.97 -2.86
C TYR A 72 -10.25 4.29 -2.19
N LYS A 73 -9.48 5.14 -2.89
CA LYS A 73 -9.26 6.55 -2.52
C LYS A 73 -10.59 7.32 -2.30
N HIS A 74 -11.71 6.80 -2.84
CA HIS A 74 -13.03 7.41 -2.71
C HIS A 74 -13.76 7.09 -1.40
N GLU A 75 -13.33 6.09 -0.63
CA GLU A 75 -13.70 6.01 0.78
C GLU A 75 -12.78 6.95 1.55
N ALA A 76 -13.05 8.24 1.37
CA ALA A 76 -12.60 9.24 2.31
C ALA A 76 -13.07 8.77 3.69
N PHE A 77 -12.14 8.23 4.48
CA PHE A 77 -12.27 8.30 5.94
C PHE A 77 -12.14 9.78 6.29
N GLY A 78 -13.18 10.54 5.94
CA GLY A 78 -13.45 11.82 6.54
C GLY A 78 -13.47 11.58 8.03
N ASN A 79 -12.66 12.35 8.74
CA ASN A 79 -12.97 12.71 10.11
C ASN A 79 -14.48 12.95 10.18
N GLY A 80 -15.17 12.32 11.14
CA GLY A 80 -16.63 12.21 11.19
C GLY A 80 -17.38 13.56 11.15
N GLU A 81 -17.54 14.10 9.96
CA GLU A 81 -18.36 15.28 9.64
C GLU A 81 -19.33 14.98 8.49
N ASP A 82 -19.67 13.69 8.27
CA ASP A 82 -20.96 13.34 7.66
C ASP A 82 -22.03 13.43 8.77
N ARG A 83 -22.32 14.66 9.18
CA ARG A 83 -23.53 15.00 9.93
C ARG A 83 -24.47 15.73 8.99
N LEU A 84 -25.61 15.08 8.77
CA LEU A 84 -26.87 15.64 8.28
C LEU A 84 -27.13 17.07 8.78
#